data_AF-A0A5M9MGG5-F1
#
_entry.id   AF-A0A5M9MGG5-F1
#
_cell.length_a   1.000
_cell.length_b   1.000
_cell.length_c   1.000
_cell.angle_alpha   90.00
_cell.angle_beta   90.00
_cell.angle_gamma   90.00
#
_symmetry.space_group_name_H-M   'P 1'
#
loop_
_entity.id
_entity.type
_entity.pdbx_description
1 polymer ?
#
loop_
_entity_poly.entity_id
_entity_poly.type
_entity_poly.pdbx_seq_one_letter_code
_entity_poly.pdbx_strand_id
1 'polypeptide(L)'
;MAGASVSESDRFRHLPACLPPMFSLSLPGVIRRNAVFLTTIFASAFAFEIAFDSASNKVWDSLNRGRQWKDIKHRYIVKEEEDDD
;
A
#
# COMPACT_ATOMS: atom_id res chain seq x y z
N MET A 1 16.21 42.40 54.20
CA MET A 1 16.03 42.46 52.73
C MET A 1 17.28 41.88 52.08
N ALA A 2 17.27 40.60 51.71
CA ALA A 2 18.32 39.99 50.90
C ALA A 2 17.63 39.30 49.72
N GLY A 3 17.69 39.95 48.56
CA GLY A 3 17.14 39.40 47.32
C GLY A 3 18.00 38.23 46.87
N ALA A 4 17.42 37.03 46.86
CA ALA A 4 18.02 35.89 46.19
C ALA A 4 17.94 36.14 44.68
N SER A 5 19.06 36.48 44.06
CA SER A 5 19.21 36.48 42.61
C SER A 5 19.15 35.02 42.14
N VAL A 6 17.94 34.55 41.81
CA VAL A 6 17.73 33.26 41.17
C VAL A 6 18.48 33.29 39.83
N SER A 7 19.51 32.46 39.72
CA SER A 7 20.30 32.31 38.50
C SER A 7 19.39 31.83 37.37
N GLU A 8 19.47 32.50 36.22
CA GLU A 8 18.68 32.20 35.01
C GLU A 8 18.81 30.73 34.56
N SER A 9 19.92 30.08 34.95
CA SER A 9 20.23 28.67 34.72
C SER A 9 19.26 27.69 35.38
N ASP A 10 18.56 28.07 36.45
CA ASP A 10 17.66 27.18 37.18
C ASP A 10 16.21 27.23 36.65
N ARG A 11 15.88 28.20 35.79
CA ARG A 11 14.55 28.31 35.14
C ARG A 11 14.31 27.21 34.09
N PHE A 12 15.37 26.58 33.58
CA PHE A 12 15.29 25.59 32.51
C PHE A 12 15.26 24.13 32.99
N ARG A 13 15.46 23.87 34.29
CA ARG A 13 15.45 22.50 34.85
C ARG A 13 14.07 21.88 34.98
N HIS A 14 13.01 22.67 34.82
CA HIS A 14 11.62 22.25 35.02
C HIS A 14 10.78 22.27 33.75
N LEU A 15 11.40 22.44 32.58
CA LEU A 15 10.70 22.27 31.30
C LEU A 15 10.49 20.77 31.07
N PRO A 16 9.24 20.29 30.87
CA PRO A 16 9.02 18.90 30.51
C PRO A 16 9.69 18.65 29.18
N ALA A 17 10.74 17.82 29.20
CA ALA A 17 11.46 17.39 28.03
C ALA A 17 10.47 16.76 27.04
N CYS A 18 10.33 17.40 25.89
CA CYS A 18 10.20 16.77 24.57
C CYS A 18 9.24 15.57 24.51
N LEU A 19 7.98 15.83 24.16
CA LEU A 19 7.09 14.79 23.66
C LEU A 19 7.80 14.13 22.46
N PRO A 20 8.04 12.81 22.42
CA PRO A 20 8.63 12.18 21.24
C PRO A 20 7.72 12.47 20.04
N PRO A 21 8.25 12.80 18.85
CA PRO A 21 7.41 12.88 17.67
C PRO A 21 6.90 11.47 17.37
N MET A 22 5.63 11.20 17.71
CA MET A 22 4.96 9.90 17.50
C MET A 22 4.82 9.51 16.01
N PHE A 23 5.33 10.33 15.09
CA PHE A 23 5.30 10.11 13.64
C PHE A 23 6.69 10.17 12.99
N SER A 24 7.74 9.73 13.69
CA SER A 24 8.96 9.34 12.95
C SER A 24 8.75 7.95 12.34
N LEU A 25 7.81 7.82 11.39
CA LEU A 25 7.76 6.69 10.46
C LEU A 25 8.93 6.86 9.48
N SER A 26 10.13 6.70 10.00
CA SER A 26 11.32 6.72 9.19
C SER A 26 11.25 5.44 8.33
N LEU A 27 11.18 5.60 7.00
CA LEU A 27 11.47 4.58 5.97
C LEU A 27 12.97 4.39 5.63
N PRO A 28 13.97 4.77 6.44
CA PRO A 28 15.31 5.03 5.98
C PRO A 28 16.10 3.72 5.84
N GLY A 29 15.50 2.56 6.15
CA GLY A 29 16.10 1.24 5.91
C GLY A 29 15.98 0.79 4.46
N VAL A 30 14.87 1.11 3.79
CA VAL A 30 14.60 0.71 2.39
C VAL A 30 15.06 1.76 1.37
N ILE A 31 15.01 3.06 1.72
CA ILE A 31 15.33 4.15 0.77
C ILE A 31 16.80 4.58 0.81
N ARG A 32 17.52 4.49 1.96
CA ARG A 32 18.91 5.00 2.04
C ARG A 32 19.95 4.12 1.36
N ARG A 33 19.65 2.84 1.13
CA ARG A 33 20.59 1.89 0.51
C ARG A 33 20.19 1.72 -0.96
N ASN A 34 20.93 2.34 -1.89
CA ASN A 34 20.67 2.26 -3.34
C ASN A 34 20.39 0.84 -3.84
N ALA A 35 21.17 -0.14 -3.38
CA ALA A 35 20.97 -1.56 -3.75
C ALA A 35 19.63 -2.12 -3.24
N VAL A 36 19.24 -1.81 -1.99
CA VAL A 36 17.97 -2.26 -1.40
C VAL A 36 16.79 -1.56 -2.07
N PHE A 37 16.94 -0.28 -2.42
CA PHE A 37 15.91 0.50 -3.09
C PHE A 37 15.53 -0.11 -4.44
N LEU A 38 16.52 -0.38 -5.31
CA LEU A 38 16.28 -0.93 -6.64
C LEU A 38 15.73 -2.37 -6.58
N THR A 39 16.27 -3.23 -5.70
CA THR A 39 15.75 -4.60 -5.56
C THR A 39 14.34 -4.63 -5.01
N THR A 40 14.01 -3.72 -4.07
CA THR A 40 12.66 -3.58 -3.54
C THR A 40 11.69 -3.13 -4.62
N ILE A 41 12.07 -2.16 -5.47
CA ILE A 41 11.24 -1.72 -6.58
C ILE A 41 10.96 -2.88 -7.53
N PHE A 42 11.99 -3.60 -7.98
CA PHE A 42 11.79 -4.72 -8.90
C PHE A 42 10.96 -5.85 -8.28
N ALA A 43 11.26 -6.25 -7.04
CA ALA A 43 10.47 -7.25 -6.33
C ALA A 43 9.01 -6.82 -6.17
N SER A 44 8.78 -5.55 -5.82
CA SER A 44 7.43 -5.00 -5.70
C SER A 44 6.71 -4.94 -7.03
N ALA A 45 7.38 -4.65 -8.14
CA ALA A 45 6.78 -4.59 -9.46
C ALA A 45 6.26 -5.97 -9.88
N PHE A 46 7.04 -7.04 -9.69
CA PHE A 46 6.59 -8.40 -9.98
C PHE A 46 5.43 -8.84 -9.08
N ALA A 47 5.52 -8.56 -7.78
CA ALA A 47 4.43 -8.87 -6.85
C ALA A 47 3.16 -8.07 -7.18
N PHE A 48 3.31 -6.80 -7.56
CA PHE A 48 2.21 -5.92 -7.91
C PHE A 48 1.55 -6.35 -9.23
N GLU A 49 2.32 -6.74 -10.25
CA GLU A 49 1.78 -7.25 -11.51
C GLU A 49 0.78 -8.40 -11.27
N ILE A 50 1.20 -9.43 -10.54
CA ILE A 50 0.37 -10.61 -10.25
C ILE A 50 -0.87 -10.21 -9.44
N ALA A 51 -0.69 -9.39 -8.40
CA ALA A 51 -1.79 -8.98 -7.54
C ALA A 51 -2.79 -8.09 -8.28
N PHE A 52 -2.29 -7.14 -9.06
CA PHE A 52 -3.10 -6.15 -9.79
C PHE A 52 -3.88 -6.81 -10.92
N ASP A 53 -3.26 -7.67 -11.73
CA ASP A 53 -3.97 -8.40 -12.78
C ASP A 53 -5.10 -9.25 -12.20
N SER A 54 -4.81 -10.08 -11.19
CA SER A 54 -5.81 -10.95 -10.58
C SER A 54 -6.95 -10.16 -9.91
N ALA A 55 -6.61 -9.08 -9.20
CA ALA A 55 -7.61 -8.24 -8.54
C ALA A 55 -8.48 -7.50 -9.56
N SER A 56 -7.86 -6.89 -10.59
CA SER A 56 -8.57 -6.12 -11.61
C SER A 56 -9.51 -7.01 -12.43
N ASN A 57 -9.06 -8.21 -12.82
CA ASN A 57 -9.90 -9.19 -13.49
C ASN A 57 -11.10 -9.60 -12.62
N LYS A 58 -10.90 -9.86 -11.33
CA LYS A 58 -12.02 -10.19 -10.42
C LYS A 58 -13.03 -9.04 -10.26
N VAL A 59 -12.53 -7.81 -10.16
CA VAL A 59 -13.40 -6.62 -10.09
C VAL A 59 -14.21 -6.49 -11.37
N TRP A 60 -13.55 -6.58 -12.52
CA TRP A 60 -14.20 -6.51 -13.83
C TRP A 60 -15.25 -7.60 -14.01
N ASP A 61 -14.91 -8.83 -13.63
CA ASP A 61 -15.78 -9.99 -13.70
C ASP A 61 -17.03 -9.81 -12.86
N SER A 62 -16.88 -9.23 -11.65
CA SER A 62 -17.99 -8.97 -10.75
C SER A 62 -18.92 -7.89 -11.27
N LEU A 63 -18.38 -6.87 -11.93
CA LEU A 63 -19.18 -5.77 -12.48
C LEU A 63 -19.89 -6.14 -13.79
N ASN A 64 -19.36 -7.11 -14.53
CA ASN A 64 -19.88 -7.51 -15.84
C ASN A 64 -20.46 -8.94 -15.86
N ARG A 65 -20.89 -9.47 -14.71
CA ARG A 65 -21.51 -10.79 -14.62
C ARG A 65 -22.68 -10.91 -15.60
N GLY A 66 -22.75 -12.02 -16.32
CA GLY A 66 -23.82 -12.33 -17.25
C GLY A 66 -23.73 -11.63 -18.61
N ARG A 67 -22.75 -10.71 -18.80
CA ARG A 67 -22.48 -10.09 -20.11
C ARG A 67 -21.16 -10.55 -20.73
N GLN A 68 -20.35 -11.28 -19.99
CA GLN A 68 -19.06 -11.73 -20.48
C GLN A 68 -19.22 -12.94 -21.39
N TRP A 69 -18.41 -13.02 -22.44
CA TRP A 69 -18.40 -14.16 -23.36
C TRP A 69 -18.29 -15.49 -22.60
N LYS A 70 -17.44 -15.57 -21.58
CA LYS A 70 -17.29 -16.78 -20.75
C LYS A 70 -18.57 -17.24 -20.06
N ASP A 71 -19.48 -16.32 -19.74
CA ASP A 71 -20.76 -16.62 -19.11
C ASP A 71 -21.81 -17.05 -20.16
N ILE A 72 -21.77 -16.49 -21.38
CA ILE A 72 -22.79 -16.72 -22.42
C ILE A 72 -22.39 -17.75 -23.48
N LYS A 73 -21.10 -18.12 -23.60
CA LYS A 73 -20.57 -18.99 -24.67
C LYS A 73 -21.29 -20.34 -24.77
N HIS A 74 -21.73 -20.88 -23.63
CA HIS A 74 -22.37 -22.18 -23.55
C HIS A 74 -23.67 -22.24 -24.37
N ARG A 75 -24.33 -21.10 -24.58
CA ARG A 75 -25.56 -21.02 -25.38
C ARG A 75 -25.32 -21.07 -26.88
N TYR A 76 -24.12 -20.72 -27.32
CA TYR A 76 -23.78 -20.65 -28.75
C TYR A 76 -23.09 -21.92 -29.23
N ILE A 77 -22.22 -22.51 -28.41
CA ILE A 77 -21.55 -23.77 -28.75
C ILE A 77 -22.55 -24.93 -28.85
N VAL A 78 -23.51 -25.03 -27.92
CA VAL A 78 -24.56 -26.06 -27.99
C VAL A 78 -25.47 -25.87 -29.21
N LYS A 79 -25.72 -24.60 -29.59
CA LYS A 79 -26.52 -24.31 -30.78
C LYS A 79 -25.81 -24.73 -32.08
N GLU A 80 -24.49 -24.56 -32.15
CA GLU A 80 -23.69 -25.04 -33.28
C GLU A 80 -23.71 -26.58 -33.35
N GLU A 81 -23.61 -27.27 -32.22
CA GLU A 81 -23.70 -28.75 -32.17
C GLU A 81 -25.09 -29.28 -32.54
N GLU A 82 -26.18 -28.61 -32.14
CA GLU A 82 -27.56 -28.99 -32.53
C GLU A 82 -27.92 -28.65 -33.98
N ASP A 83 -27.30 -27.63 -34.59
CA ASP A 83 -27.58 -27.23 -35.98
C ASP A 83 -26.78 -28.11 -37.00
N ASP A 84 -25.77 -28.87 -36.57
CA ASP A 84 -24.92 -29.76 -37.40
C ASP A 84 -25.33 -31.26 -37.41
N ASP A 85 -26.34 -31.65 -36.61
CA ASP A 85 -27.00 -32.99 -36.60
C ASP A 85 -28.36 -32.99 -37.34
#